data_AF-A0A7Y6E0F0-F1
#
_entry.id   AF-A0A7Y6E0F0-F1
#
_cell.length_a   1.000
_cell.length_b   1.000
_cell.length_c   1.000
_cell.angle_alpha   90.00
_cell.angle_beta   90.00
_cell.angle_gamma   90.00
#
_symmetry.space_group_name_H-M   'P 1'
#
loop_
_entity.id
_entity.type
_entity.pdbx_description
1 polymer ?
#
loop_
_entity_poly.entity_id
_entity_poly.type
_entity_poly.pdbx_seq_one_letter_code
_entity_poly.pdbx_strand_id
1 'polypeptide(L)' 'MGGNCVEVAGGVPGSVPVRDSKDPARGRLSVSAGAWASLTGALKHS' A
#
# COMPACT_ATOMS: atom_id res chain seq x y z
N MET A 1 15.43 11.26 8.52
CA MET A 1 15.44 10.49 7.25
C MET A 1 14.52 9.29 7.44
N GLY A 2 13.52 9.11 6.57
CA GLY A 2 12.60 7.96 6.60
C GLY A 2 11.33 8.19 7.43
N GLY A 3 10.27 8.70 6.79
CA GLY A 3 8.94 8.86 7.38
C GLY A 3 8.24 7.52 7.68
N ASN A 4 6.91 7.51 7.75
CA ASN A 4 6.16 6.25 7.73
C ASN A 4 6.29 5.64 6.33
N CYS A 5 7.14 4.61 6.20
CA CYS A 5 7.49 3.99 4.93
C CYS A 5 6.71 2.69 4.78
N VAL A 6 5.77 2.68 3.84
CA VAL A 6 5.07 1.48 3.39
C VAL A 6 5.68 1.00 2.08
N GLU A 7 5.76 -0.31 1.89
CA GLU A 7 6.17 -0.94 0.63
C GLU A 7 4.96 -1.55 -0.06
N VAL A 8 4.90 -1.40 -1.38
CA VAL A 8 3.77 -1.82 -2.20
C VAL A 8 4.25 -2.77 -3.29
N ALA A 9 3.57 -3.90 -3.47
CA ALA A 9 3.86 -4.85 -4.55
C ALA A 9 2.92 -4.65 -5.75
N GLY A 10 3.50 -4.56 -6.95
CA GLY A 10 2.76 -4.56 -8.20
C GLY A 10 2.61 -5.97 -8.79
N GLY A 11 1.75 -6.12 -9.81
CA GLY A 11 1.64 -7.35 -10.59
C GLY A 11 0.79 -8.45 -9.97
N VAL A 12 0.10 -8.18 -8.86
CA VAL A 12 -0.89 -9.11 -8.27
C VAL A 12 -2.26 -8.83 -8.88
N PRO A 13 -2.90 -9.80 -9.56
CA PRO A 13 -4.20 -9.58 -10.18
C PRO A 13 -5.27 -9.18 -9.15
N GLY A 14 -5.92 -8.03 -9.37
CA GLY A 14 -7.04 -7.55 -8.54
C GLY A 14 -6.67 -7.02 -7.14
N SER A 15 -5.41 -7.11 -6.72
CA SER A 15 -4.96 -6.69 -5.40
C SER A 15 -3.64 -5.91 -5.43
N VAL A 16 -3.47 -5.06 -4.44
CA VAL A 16 -2.29 -4.27 -4.13
C VAL A 16 -1.85 -4.63 -2.72
N PRO A 17 -0.87 -5.55 -2.56
CA PRO A 17 -0.31 -5.87 -1.26
C PRO A 17 0.54 -4.70 -0.74
N VAL A 18 0.26 -4.30 0.49
CA VAL A 18 0.99 -3.25 1.22
C VAL A 18 1.57 -3.84 2.49
N ARG A 19 2.82 -3.51 2.82
CA ARG A 19 3.42 -3.83 4.12
C ARG A 19 4.05 -2.62 4.74
N ASP A 20 4.17 -2.67 6.06
CA ASP A 20 5.04 -1.75 6.77
C ASP A 20 6.51 -2.14 6.54
N SER A 21 7.32 -1.19 6.09
CA SER A 21 8.74 -1.43 5.82
C SER A 21 9.56 -1.60 7.10
N LYS A 22 9.08 -1.03 8.21
CA LYS A 22 9.76 -1.02 9.51
C LYS A 22 9.47 -2.28 10.31
N ASP A 23 8.37 -2.98 10.02
CA ASP A 23 8.00 -4.27 10.62
C ASP A 23 7.50 -5.27 9.57
N PRO A 24 8.42 -5.90 8.81
CA PRO A 24 8.10 -6.95 7.83
C PRO A 24 7.38 -8.17 8.41
N ALA A 25 7.53 -8.43 9.71
CA ALA A 25 7.02 -9.62 10.37
C ALA A 25 5.53 -9.51 10.71
N ARG A 26 4.99 -8.28 10.82
CA ARG A 26 3.55 -8.03 11.06
C ARG A 26 2.64 -8.45 9.91
N GLY A 27 3.19 -8.74 8.73
CA GLY A 27 2.43 -9.22 7.59
C GLY A 27 2.06 -8.12 6.59
N ARG A 28 1.09 -8.42 5.74
CA ARG A 28 0.70 -7.61 4.57
C ARG A 28 -0.79 -7.35 4.57
N LEU A 29 -1.19 -6.14 4.23
CA LEU A 29 -2.58 -5.81 3.90
C LEU A 29 -2.80 -6.02 2.40
N SER A 30 -3.83 -6.78 2.03
CA SER A 30 -4.25 -6.96 0.63
C SER A 30 -5.37 -5.97 0.32
N VAL A 31 -5.05 -4.89 -0.39
CA VAL A 31 -6.03 -3.86 -0.77
C VAL A 31 -6.54 -4.15 -2.18
N SER A 32 -7.83 -4.04 -2.44
CA SER A 32 -8.32 -4.21 -3.82
C SER A 32 -7.77 -3.10 -4.72
N ALA A 33 -7.56 -3.41 -6.01
CA ALA A 33 -7.05 -2.43 -6.97
C ALA A 33 -7.91 -1.14 -7.03
N GLY A 34 -9.24 -1.29 -6.96
CA GLY A 34 -10.17 -0.15 -6.92
C GLY A 34 -10.00 0.71 -5.67
N ALA A 35 -9.93 0.10 -4.48
CA ALA A 35 -9.74 0.84 -3.23
C ALA A 35 -8.39 1.55 -3.17
N TRP A 36 -7.32 0.93 -3.70
CA TRP A 36 -6.00 1.55 -3.80
C TRP A 36 -6.00 2.79 -4.71
N ALA A 37 -6.69 2.71 -5.85
CA ALA A 37 -6.84 3.86 -6.75
C ALA A 37 -7.60 5.01 -6.08
N SER A 38 -8.71 4.72 -5.38
CA SER A 38 -9.46 5.72 -4.61
C SER A 38 -8.61 6.37 -3.51
N LEU A 39 -7.89 5.57 -2.72
CA LEU A 39 -7.02 6.06 -1.65
C LEU A 39 -5.94 7.00 -2.18
N THR A 40 -5.16 6.56 -3.18
CA THR A 40 -4.06 7.35 -3.73
C THR A 40 -4.56 8.60 -4.46
N GLY A 41 -5.74 8.54 -5.08
CA GLY A 41 -6.40 9.70 -5.66
C GLY A 41 -6.75 10.77 -4.62
N ALA A 42 -7.29 10.36 -3.47
CA ALA A 42 -7.59 11.27 -2.35
C ALA A 42 -6.32 11.89 -1.75
N LEU A 43 -5.27 11.07 -1.54
CA LEU A 43 -4.00 11.53 -0.97
C LEU A 43 -3.27 12.54 -1.87
N LYS A 44 -3.38 12.42 -3.20
CA LYS A 44 -2.78 13.38 -4.15
C LYS A 44 -3.43 14.76 -4.13
N HIS A 45 -4.64 14.87 -3.60
CA HIS A 45 -5.39 16.12 -3.46
C HIS A 45 -5.36 16.67 -2.02
N SER A 46 -4.45 16.17 -1.18
CA SER A 46 -4.30 16.57 0.24
C SER A 46 -3.09 17.46 0.46
#